data_AF-A0A9W7KSD5-F1
#
_entry.id   AF-A0A9W7KSD5-F1
#
_cell.length_a   1.000
_cell.length_b   1.000
_cell.length_c   1.000
_cell.angle_alpha   90.00
_cell.angle_beta   90.00
_cell.angle_gamma   90.00
#
_symmetry.space_group_name_H-M   'P 1'
#
loop_
_entity.id
_entity.type
_entity.pdbx_description
1 polymer ?
#
loop_
_entity_poly.entity_id
_entity_poly.type
_entity_poly.pdbx_seq_one_letter_code
_entity_poly.pdbx_strand_id
1 'polypeptide(L)'
;MSLIIPQLDHARCVHLLRSHGETCLYLAVPYLKEVQSNNISAVNTALNELYLLDEDYESLQDSIDGFDNFDQIDLAQSIESHELLEFRRIAAYLYRKNKRWDQSISLSKHDKMFKDAIDTAAESSDSGTVEGLMSFFCSMSEKECFAALLYTCFDLVHPDVAMELGWRNGYVDYTMPFMIESVRQLKAKLEAVEAKVNPTAEEVQKEEMNAAYGQGMGFGNGMLMLTNGMGGAGGGGGM
;
A
#
# COMPACT_ATOMS: atom_id res chain seq x y z
N MET A 1 -8.48 15.43 41.13
CA MET A 1 -9.59 15.67 40.19
C MET A 1 -10.14 14.38 39.56
N SER A 2 -9.94 13.19 40.16
CA SER A 2 -10.30 11.91 39.51
C SER A 2 -11.74 11.41 39.75
N LEU A 3 -12.52 12.08 40.62
CA LEU A 3 -13.88 11.64 40.99
C LEU A 3 -15.00 12.21 40.10
N ILE A 4 -14.74 13.32 39.39
CA ILE A 4 -15.74 14.02 38.57
C ILE A 4 -15.69 13.54 37.10
N ILE A 5 -14.55 13.00 36.67
CA ILE A 5 -14.30 12.53 35.30
C ILE A 5 -15.35 11.53 34.80
N PRO A 6 -15.76 10.48 35.52
CA PRO A 6 -16.70 9.49 34.98
C PRO A 6 -18.16 9.96 34.94
N GLN A 7 -18.49 11.11 35.53
CA GLN A 7 -19.87 11.60 35.71
C GLN A 7 -20.18 12.87 34.91
N LEU A 8 -19.19 13.42 34.22
CA LEU A 8 -19.31 14.70 33.53
C LEU A 8 -19.45 14.48 32.02
N ASP A 9 -20.42 15.16 31.41
CA ASP A 9 -20.51 15.24 29.96
C ASP A 9 -19.42 16.20 29.44
N HIS A 10 -18.31 15.60 29.03
CA HIS A 10 -17.12 16.33 28.58
C HIS A 10 -17.38 17.19 27.34
N ALA A 11 -18.30 16.81 26.45
CA ALA A 11 -18.65 17.60 25.28
C ALA A 11 -19.33 18.92 25.69
N ARG A 12 -20.26 18.84 26.64
CA ARG A 12 -20.93 20.03 27.19
C ARG A 12 -19.96 20.95 27.94
N CYS A 13 -18.98 20.39 28.63
CA CYS A 13 -17.93 21.16 29.28
C CYS A 13 -17.03 21.90 28.28
N VAL A 14 -16.62 21.27 27.18
CA VAL A 14 -15.85 21.93 26.12
C VAL A 14 -16.66 23.08 25.50
N HIS A 15 -17.96 22.88 25.22
CA HIS A 15 -18.82 23.96 24.73
C HIS A 15 -18.94 25.13 25.71
N LEU A 16 -19.08 24.84 27.01
CA LEU A 16 -19.15 25.86 28.05
C LEU A 16 -17.81 26.60 28.17
N LEU A 17 -16.68 25.89 28.15
CA LEU A 17 -15.35 26.47 28.15
C LEU A 17 -15.13 27.39 26.93
N ARG A 18 -15.56 26.98 25.74
CA ARG A 18 -15.50 27.80 24.52
C ARG A 18 -16.35 29.07 24.65
N SER A 19 -17.49 28.98 25.33
CA SER A 19 -18.38 30.14 25.55
C SER A 19 -17.87 31.14 26.60
N HIS A 20 -16.99 30.70 27.52
CA HIS A 20 -16.44 31.55 28.59
C HIS A 20 -15.06 32.14 28.26
N GLY A 21 -14.44 31.74 27.14
CA GLY A 21 -13.23 32.37 26.58
C GLY A 21 -12.02 31.43 26.47
N GLU A 22 -11.13 31.74 25.53
CA GLU A 22 -9.93 30.96 25.18
C GLU A 22 -8.95 30.78 26.37
N THR A 23 -8.93 31.72 27.31
CA THR A 23 -8.11 31.64 28.53
C THR A 23 -8.58 30.54 29.50
N CYS A 24 -9.87 30.21 29.52
CA CYS A 24 -10.40 29.08 30.29
C CYS A 24 -10.04 27.75 29.63
N LEU A 25 -9.89 27.73 28.30
CA LEU A 25 -9.48 26.56 27.55
C LEU A 25 -8.02 26.20 27.84
N TYR A 26 -7.13 27.20 27.90
CA TYR A 26 -5.71 27.01 28.26
C TYR A 26 -5.54 26.47 29.70
N LEU A 27 -6.32 26.97 30.66
CA LEU A 27 -6.29 26.46 32.04
C LEU A 27 -6.82 25.01 32.15
N ALA A 28 -7.65 24.59 31.20
CA ALA A 28 -8.22 23.25 31.14
C ALA A 28 -7.29 22.21 30.48
N VAL A 29 -6.14 22.59 29.91
CA VAL A 29 -5.19 21.66 29.27
C VAL A 29 -4.85 20.42 30.12
N PRO A 30 -4.46 20.51 31.41
CA PRO A 30 -4.18 19.32 32.21
C PRO A 30 -5.43 18.44 32.42
N TYR A 31 -6.62 19.05 32.47
CA TYR A 31 -7.88 18.34 32.56
C TYR A 31 -8.24 17.63 31.24
N LEU A 32 -8.02 18.29 30.10
CA LEU A 32 -8.25 17.70 28.77
C LEU A 32 -7.30 16.53 28.48
N LYS A 33 -6.04 16.59 28.94
CA LYS A 33 -5.09 15.47 28.86
C LYS A 33 -5.54 14.25 29.65
N GLU A 34 -6.12 14.42 30.85
CA GLU A 34 -6.69 13.29 31.62
C GLU A 34 -7.95 12.72 30.95
N VAL A 35 -8.79 13.59 30.39
CA VAL A 35 -10.05 13.22 29.71
C VAL A 35 -9.82 12.64 28.32
N GLN A 36 -8.64 12.83 27.73
CA GLN A 36 -8.29 12.34 26.40
C GLN A 36 -8.46 10.82 26.27
N SER A 37 -8.26 10.08 27.37
CA SER A 37 -8.53 8.63 27.47
C SER A 37 -9.94 8.20 27.03
N ASN A 38 -10.93 9.09 27.10
CA ASN A 38 -12.31 8.82 26.70
C ASN A 38 -12.57 9.01 25.19
N ASN A 39 -11.57 9.44 24.40
CA ASN A 39 -11.60 9.61 22.93
C ASN A 39 -12.87 10.31 22.40
N ILE A 40 -13.17 11.49 22.95
CA ILE A 40 -14.36 12.29 22.58
C ILE A 40 -13.97 13.31 21.52
N SER A 41 -14.69 13.34 20.40
CA SER A 41 -14.40 14.23 19.27
C SER A 41 -14.33 15.71 19.62
N ALA A 42 -15.30 16.22 20.39
CA ALA A 42 -15.29 17.61 20.82
C ALA A 42 -14.06 17.98 21.66
N VAL A 43 -13.57 17.05 22.50
CA VAL A 43 -12.38 17.24 23.34
C VAL A 43 -11.12 17.21 22.48
N ASN A 44 -11.01 16.22 21.59
CA ASN A 44 -9.86 16.06 20.70
C ASN A 44 -9.73 17.25 19.74
N THR A 45 -10.82 17.72 19.14
CA THR A 45 -10.81 18.90 18.27
C THR A 45 -10.37 20.15 19.03
N ALA A 46 -10.93 20.41 20.22
CA ALA A 46 -10.54 21.57 21.01
C ALA A 46 -9.07 21.50 21.50
N LEU A 47 -8.59 20.30 21.81
CA LEU A 47 -7.20 20.09 22.22
C LEU A 47 -6.24 20.28 21.03
N ASN A 48 -6.61 19.80 19.85
CA ASN A 48 -5.81 20.00 18.63
C ASN A 48 -5.76 21.48 18.25
N GLU A 49 -6.88 22.22 18.35
CA GLU A 49 -6.88 23.69 18.18
C GLU A 49 -5.95 24.40 19.16
N LEU A 50 -5.93 23.98 20.44
CA LEU A 50 -5.00 24.51 21.43
C LEU A 50 -3.54 24.24 21.07
N TYR A 51 -3.21 23.01 20.65
CA TYR A 51 -1.84 22.69 20.24
C TYR A 51 -1.39 23.48 19.00
N LEU A 52 -2.31 23.88 18.12
CA LEU A 52 -2.00 24.79 17.01
C LEU A 52 -1.70 26.21 17.49
N LEU A 53 -2.36 26.69 18.54
CA LEU A 53 -2.08 28.00 19.14
C LEU A 53 -0.77 28.01 19.93
N ASP A 54 -0.46 26.91 20.63
CA ASP A 54 0.76 26.76 21.43
C ASP A 54 2.00 26.36 20.58
N GLU A 55 1.81 26.12 19.27
CA GLU A 55 2.85 25.68 18.33
C GLU A 55 3.57 24.37 18.72
N ASP A 56 2.94 23.53 19.55
CA ASP A 56 3.49 22.24 20.00
C ASP A 56 3.14 21.10 19.04
N TYR A 57 4.06 20.83 18.11
CA TYR A 57 3.91 19.78 17.10
C TYR A 57 4.09 18.37 17.66
N GLU A 58 4.89 18.18 18.73
CA GLU A 58 5.15 16.85 19.32
C GLU A 58 3.92 16.34 20.05
N SER A 59 3.33 17.19 20.92
CA SER A 59 2.10 16.85 21.63
C SER A 59 0.93 16.64 20.67
N LEU A 60 0.88 17.38 19.56
CA LEU A 60 -0.15 17.20 18.53
C LEU A 60 -0.01 15.84 17.83
N GLN A 61 1.21 15.43 17.50
CA GLN A 61 1.45 14.14 16.85
C GLN A 61 1.07 12.97 17.78
N ASP A 62 1.50 13.01 19.03
CA ASP A 62 1.16 11.98 20.02
C ASP A 62 -0.35 11.90 20.26
N SER A 63 -1.03 13.06 20.26
CA SER A 63 -2.49 13.16 20.34
C SER A 63 -3.17 12.50 19.14
N ILE A 64 -2.70 12.77 17.92
CA ILE A 64 -3.25 12.21 16.67
C ILE A 64 -3.02 10.70 16.55
N ASP A 65 -1.88 10.20 17.03
CA ASP A 65 -1.55 8.78 16.98
C ASP A 65 -2.24 7.97 18.08
N GLY A 66 -2.49 8.57 19.24
CA GLY A 66 -3.23 7.95 20.34
C GLY A 66 -4.75 7.93 20.16
N PHE A 67 -5.33 8.96 19.52
CA PHE A 67 -6.77 9.19 19.52
C PHE A 67 -7.29 9.54 18.12
N ASP A 68 -8.15 8.69 17.57
CA ASP A 68 -8.61 8.72 16.17
C ASP A 68 -9.99 9.39 15.96
N ASN A 69 -10.73 9.67 17.05
CA ASN A 69 -12.07 10.25 16.97
C ASN A 69 -11.98 11.77 16.92
N PHE A 70 -11.72 12.34 15.75
CA PHE A 70 -11.80 13.78 15.47
C PHE A 70 -11.97 14.03 13.97
N ASP A 71 -12.29 15.26 13.57
CA ASP A 71 -12.36 15.61 12.15
C ASP A 71 -10.96 15.78 11.56
N GLN A 72 -10.47 14.74 10.89
CA GLN A 72 -9.14 14.71 10.29
C GLN A 72 -9.02 15.62 9.07
N ILE A 73 -10.13 15.91 8.37
CA ILE A 73 -10.12 16.70 7.14
C ILE A 73 -10.07 18.18 7.48
N ASP A 74 -10.95 18.61 8.38
CA ASP A 74 -11.03 20.02 8.79
C ASP A 74 -9.73 20.43 9.49
N LEU A 75 -9.18 19.54 10.33
CA LEU A 75 -7.87 19.76 10.95
C LEU A 75 -6.75 19.85 9.92
N ALA A 76 -6.72 18.97 8.91
CA ALA A 76 -5.69 19.03 7.88
C ALA A 76 -5.75 20.34 7.08
N GLN A 77 -6.94 20.85 6.78
CA GLN A 77 -7.12 22.14 6.09
C GLN A 77 -6.66 23.34 6.93
N SER A 78 -6.92 23.34 8.24
CA SER A 78 -6.41 24.42 9.10
C SER A 78 -4.89 24.41 9.17
N ILE A 79 -4.30 23.22 9.31
CA ILE A 79 -2.85 23.00 9.45
C ILE A 79 -2.09 23.33 8.16
N GLU A 80 -2.70 23.11 6.99
CA GLU A 80 -2.10 23.42 5.68
C GLU A 80 -1.65 24.89 5.53
N SER A 81 -2.36 25.82 6.18
CA SER A 81 -2.08 27.25 6.10
C SER A 81 -1.00 27.77 7.07
N HIS A 82 -0.51 26.93 7.99
CA HIS A 82 0.46 27.35 9.00
C HIS A 82 1.87 27.56 8.42
N GLU A 83 2.59 28.54 8.97
CA GLU A 83 3.92 28.94 8.51
C GLU A 83 4.99 27.87 8.79
N LEU A 84 4.84 27.12 9.88
CA LEU A 84 5.76 26.05 10.28
C LEU A 84 5.69 24.85 9.33
N LEU A 85 6.86 24.33 8.94
CA LEU A 85 6.95 23.15 8.07
C LEU A 85 6.49 21.86 8.78
N GLU A 86 6.72 21.75 10.09
CA GLU A 86 6.34 20.54 10.85
C GLU A 86 4.83 20.35 10.92
N PHE A 87 4.07 21.44 11.05
CA PHE A 87 2.61 21.39 10.97
C PHE A 87 2.16 20.92 9.59
N ARG A 88 2.71 21.47 8.50
CA ARG A 88 2.38 21.01 7.14
C ARG A 88 2.73 19.54 6.90
N ARG A 89 3.80 19.05 7.52
CA ARG A 89 4.15 17.62 7.52
C ARG A 89 3.10 16.77 8.24
N ILE A 90 2.59 17.22 9.38
CA ILE A 90 1.47 16.57 10.08
C ILE A 90 0.19 16.59 9.22
N ALA A 91 -0.08 17.69 8.49
CA ALA A 91 -1.21 17.75 7.56
C ALA A 91 -1.10 16.71 6.44
N ALA A 92 0.09 16.57 5.83
CA ALA A 92 0.34 15.54 4.83
C ALA A 92 0.13 14.12 5.39
N TYR A 93 0.57 13.88 6.63
CA TYR A 93 0.35 12.61 7.36
C TYR A 93 -1.15 12.33 7.62
N LEU A 94 -1.94 13.35 7.98
CA LEU A 94 -3.38 13.22 8.16
C LEU A 94 -4.09 12.90 6.84
N TYR A 95 -3.76 13.60 5.75
CA TYR A 95 -4.30 13.29 4.42
C TYR A 95 -3.95 11.88 3.96
N ARG A 96 -2.75 11.40 4.32
CA ARG A 96 -2.29 10.04 4.07
C ARG A 96 -3.13 9.00 4.82
N LYS A 97 -3.36 9.19 6.13
CA LYS A 97 -4.26 8.34 6.94
C LYS A 97 -5.67 8.28 6.36
N ASN A 98 -6.17 9.39 5.82
CA ASN A 98 -7.51 9.47 5.24
C ASN A 98 -7.57 9.06 3.74
N LYS A 99 -6.51 8.45 3.20
CA LYS A 99 -6.41 7.96 1.81
C LYS A 99 -6.67 9.02 0.74
N ARG A 100 -6.44 10.30 1.04
CA ARG A 100 -6.59 11.38 0.08
C ARG A 100 -5.25 11.76 -0.52
N TRP A 101 -4.81 10.91 -1.44
CA TRP A 101 -3.47 10.92 -2.02
C TRP A 101 -3.20 12.19 -2.85
N ASP A 102 -4.16 12.64 -3.67
CA ASP A 102 -3.97 13.81 -4.54
C ASP A 102 -3.70 15.10 -3.75
N GLN A 103 -4.45 15.33 -2.68
CA GLN A 103 -4.29 16.50 -1.82
C GLN A 103 -2.97 16.46 -1.05
N SER A 104 -2.62 15.29 -0.50
CA SER A 104 -1.34 15.09 0.17
C SER A 104 -0.16 15.34 -0.79
N ILE A 105 -0.21 14.78 -2.00
CA ILE A 105 0.84 14.96 -3.01
C ILE A 105 0.92 16.43 -3.46
N SER A 106 -0.21 17.12 -3.65
CA SER A 106 -0.18 18.54 -4.02
C SER A 106 0.45 19.42 -2.93
N LEU A 107 0.18 19.11 -1.66
CA LEU A 107 0.77 19.79 -0.51
C LEU A 107 2.28 19.52 -0.45
N SER A 108 2.70 18.26 -0.54
CA SER A 108 4.12 17.90 -0.54
C SER A 108 4.89 18.48 -1.73
N LYS A 109 4.24 18.66 -2.89
CA LYS A 109 4.81 19.37 -4.06
C LYS A 109 5.03 20.85 -3.76
N HIS A 110 4.10 21.50 -3.07
CA HIS A 110 4.22 22.90 -2.67
C HIS A 110 5.37 23.11 -1.67
N ASP A 111 5.49 22.20 -0.70
CA ASP A 111 6.47 22.31 0.38
C ASP A 111 7.86 21.75 0.02
N LYS A 112 8.02 21.15 -1.16
CA LYS A 112 9.24 20.45 -1.61
C LYS A 112 9.70 19.35 -0.65
N MET A 113 8.76 18.79 0.10
CA MET A 113 9.01 17.68 1.02
C MET A 113 8.93 16.36 0.25
N PHE A 114 10.03 16.02 -0.41
CA PHE A 114 10.06 14.90 -1.35
C PHE A 114 10.00 13.53 -0.67
N LYS A 115 10.49 13.41 0.56
CA LYS A 115 10.43 12.15 1.32
C LYS A 115 8.99 11.73 1.62
N ASP A 116 8.22 12.65 2.21
CA ASP A 116 6.82 12.36 2.57
C ASP A 116 5.95 12.17 1.31
N ALA A 117 6.27 12.86 0.21
CA ALA A 117 5.62 12.64 -1.09
C ALA A 117 5.86 11.23 -1.63
N ILE A 118 7.10 10.73 -1.53
CA ILE A 118 7.48 9.38 -1.98
C ILE A 118 6.79 8.32 -1.12
N ASP A 119 6.80 8.48 0.20
CA ASP A 119 6.14 7.53 1.12
C ASP A 119 4.61 7.50 0.88
N THR A 120 4.01 8.66 0.62
CA THR A 120 2.58 8.78 0.26
C THR A 120 2.27 8.12 -1.08
N ALA A 121 3.14 8.29 -2.08
CA ALA A 121 2.98 7.65 -3.38
C ALA A 121 3.10 6.12 -3.28
N ALA A 122 4.06 5.62 -2.50
CA ALA A 122 4.23 4.18 -2.25
C ALA A 122 3.00 3.56 -1.57
N GLU A 123 2.40 4.25 -0.60
CA GLU A 123 1.18 3.80 0.07
C GLU A 123 -0.08 3.89 -0.82
N SER A 124 -0.13 4.87 -1.74
CA SER A 124 -1.27 5.05 -2.63
C SER A 124 -1.44 3.92 -3.64
N SER A 125 -0.35 3.21 -4.00
CA SER A 125 -0.33 2.11 -4.97
C SER A 125 -0.93 2.43 -6.36
N ASP A 126 -1.08 3.71 -6.70
CA ASP A 126 -1.60 4.13 -8.01
C ASP A 126 -0.44 4.48 -8.96
N SER A 127 -0.40 3.80 -10.11
CA SER A 127 0.66 4.03 -11.11
C SER A 127 0.56 5.45 -11.71
N GLY A 128 -0.65 5.99 -11.86
CA GLY A 128 -0.87 7.33 -12.42
C GLY A 128 -0.34 8.46 -11.53
N THR A 129 -0.58 8.40 -10.22
CA THR A 129 -0.03 9.38 -9.27
C THR A 129 1.50 9.31 -9.20
N VAL A 130 2.07 8.11 -9.25
CA VAL A 130 3.53 7.89 -9.26
C VAL A 130 4.17 8.47 -10.52
N GLU A 131 3.60 8.21 -11.70
CA GLU A 131 4.08 8.79 -12.96
C GLU A 131 3.97 10.33 -12.99
N GLY A 132 2.88 10.87 -12.43
CA GLY A 132 2.68 12.31 -12.27
C GLY A 132 3.69 12.95 -11.30
N LEU A 133 4.06 12.25 -10.23
CA LEU A 133 5.10 12.68 -9.30
C LEU A 133 6.51 12.57 -9.94
N MET A 134 6.75 11.51 -10.70
CA MET A 134 8.00 11.28 -11.42
C MET A 134 8.26 12.35 -12.49
N SER A 135 7.22 12.73 -13.23
CA SER A 135 7.27 13.85 -14.19
C SER A 135 7.57 15.19 -13.50
N PHE A 136 7.03 15.40 -12.31
CA PHE A 136 7.33 16.59 -11.51
C PHE A 136 8.79 16.63 -11.04
N PHE A 137 9.35 15.52 -10.53
CA PHE A 137 10.76 15.45 -10.17
C PHE A 137 11.69 15.67 -11.35
N CYS A 138 11.31 15.18 -12.53
CA CYS A 138 12.04 15.44 -13.76
C CYS A 138 12.05 16.93 -14.14
N SER A 139 10.92 17.64 -13.97
CA SER A 139 10.85 19.08 -14.20
C SER A 139 11.66 19.91 -13.20
N MET A 140 11.77 19.42 -11.95
CA MET A 140 12.57 20.04 -10.89
C MET A 140 14.06 19.69 -10.96
N SER A 141 14.44 18.69 -11.76
CA SER A 141 15.81 18.20 -11.98
C SER A 141 16.53 17.61 -10.75
N GLU A 142 15.78 17.14 -9.75
CA GLU A 142 16.31 16.52 -8.54
C GLU A 142 16.61 15.03 -8.74
N LYS A 143 17.88 14.71 -9.03
CA LYS A 143 18.34 13.36 -9.40
C LYS A 143 18.18 12.33 -8.27
N GLU A 144 18.37 12.76 -7.03
CA GLU A 144 18.35 11.89 -5.85
C GLU A 144 16.92 11.46 -5.49
N CYS A 145 15.95 12.38 -5.60
CA CYS A 145 14.54 12.10 -5.34
C CYS A 145 13.95 11.16 -6.39
N PHE A 146 14.39 11.30 -7.64
CA PHE A 146 14.00 10.39 -8.72
C PHE A 146 14.50 8.96 -8.48
N ALA A 147 15.75 8.78 -8.06
CA ALA A 147 16.28 7.47 -7.72
C ALA A 147 15.56 6.84 -6.50
N ALA A 148 15.27 7.64 -5.47
CA ALA A 148 14.53 7.18 -4.29
C ALA A 148 13.09 6.77 -4.64
N LEU A 149 12.40 7.50 -5.52
CA LEU A 149 11.06 7.15 -6.01
C LEU A 149 11.09 5.80 -6.77
N LEU A 150 12.05 5.60 -7.66
CA LEU A 150 12.18 4.34 -8.42
C LEU A 150 12.40 3.12 -7.52
N TYR A 151 13.16 3.30 -6.43
CA TYR A 151 13.45 2.19 -5.51
C TYR A 151 12.26 1.87 -4.59
N THR A 152 11.59 2.88 -4.07
CA THR A 152 10.44 2.72 -3.16
C THR A 152 9.19 2.22 -3.89
N CYS A 153 8.94 2.71 -5.10
CA CYS A 153 7.76 2.38 -5.91
C CYS A 153 8.04 1.31 -6.97
N PHE A 154 8.94 0.36 -6.68
CA PHE A 154 9.44 -0.59 -7.68
C PHE A 154 8.33 -1.40 -8.39
N ASP A 155 7.32 -1.84 -7.64
CA ASP A 155 6.23 -2.68 -8.18
C ASP A 155 5.21 -1.89 -9.02
N LEU A 156 5.15 -0.57 -8.86
CA LEU A 156 4.11 0.29 -9.44
C LEU A 156 4.58 1.02 -10.71
N VAL A 157 5.89 1.17 -10.88
CA VAL A 157 6.48 1.90 -11.99
C VAL A 157 6.65 1.00 -13.20
N HIS A 158 6.05 1.41 -14.32
CA HIS A 158 6.31 0.77 -15.60
C HIS A 158 7.76 1.05 -16.06
N PRO A 159 8.54 0.01 -16.39
CA PRO A 159 9.95 0.18 -16.79
C PRO A 159 10.09 1.05 -18.05
N ASP A 160 9.09 1.05 -18.92
CA ASP A 160 9.06 1.87 -20.13
C ASP A 160 9.06 3.36 -19.82
N VAL A 161 8.27 3.79 -18.84
CA VAL A 161 8.15 5.20 -18.43
C VAL A 161 9.41 5.65 -17.69
N ALA A 162 9.97 4.78 -16.85
CA ALA A 162 11.25 5.05 -16.18
C ALA A 162 12.40 5.26 -17.18
N MET A 163 12.45 4.45 -18.25
CA MET A 163 13.44 4.62 -19.33
C MET A 163 13.22 5.90 -20.14
N GLU A 164 11.98 6.21 -20.51
CA GLU A 164 11.65 7.43 -21.25
C GLU A 164 12.10 8.68 -20.50
N LEU A 165 11.77 8.76 -19.20
CA LEU A 165 12.14 9.91 -18.37
C LEU A 165 13.63 9.94 -18.02
N GLY A 166 14.24 8.78 -17.78
CA GLY A 166 15.69 8.67 -17.56
C GLY A 166 16.49 9.11 -18.78
N TRP A 167 16.03 8.74 -19.98
CA TRP A 167 16.71 9.10 -21.23
C TRP A 167 16.51 10.56 -21.62
N ARG A 168 15.27 11.08 -21.54
CA ARG A 168 14.97 12.49 -21.87
C ARG A 168 15.72 13.49 -20.99
N ASN A 169 15.90 13.17 -19.71
CA ASN A 169 16.54 14.08 -18.74
C ASN A 169 18.02 13.78 -18.48
N GLY A 170 18.59 12.74 -19.13
CA GLY A 170 19.99 12.37 -18.95
C GLY A 170 20.33 11.76 -17.58
N TYR A 171 19.35 11.10 -16.93
CA TYR A 171 19.51 10.43 -15.62
C TYR A 171 19.71 8.91 -15.74
N VAL A 172 20.18 8.45 -16.90
CA VAL A 172 20.31 7.02 -17.21
C VAL A 172 21.10 6.30 -16.12
N ASP A 173 22.21 6.88 -15.64
CA ASP A 173 23.06 6.28 -14.60
C ASP A 173 22.32 5.97 -13.29
N TYR A 174 21.33 6.80 -12.92
CA TYR A 174 20.51 6.59 -11.72
C TYR A 174 19.38 5.59 -11.94
N THR A 175 18.92 5.42 -13.19
CA THR A 175 17.92 4.41 -13.56
C THR A 175 18.50 3.02 -13.74
N MET A 176 19.81 2.89 -14.00
CA MET A 176 20.43 1.61 -14.33
C MET A 176 20.23 0.53 -13.26
N PRO A 177 20.36 0.79 -11.95
CA PRO A 177 20.11 -0.23 -10.92
C PRO A 177 18.67 -0.76 -10.94
N PHE A 178 17.69 0.12 -11.15
CA PHE A 178 16.27 -0.25 -11.28
C PHE A 178 16.03 -1.14 -12.51
N MET A 179 16.69 -0.82 -13.62
CA MET A 179 16.59 -1.59 -14.86
C MET A 179 17.19 -2.99 -14.72
N ILE A 180 18.36 -3.11 -14.10
CA ILE A 180 19.01 -4.41 -13.86
C ILE A 180 18.10 -5.31 -13.03
N GLU A 181 17.48 -4.76 -11.98
CA GLU A 181 16.56 -5.52 -11.13
C GLU A 181 15.30 -5.94 -11.90
N SER A 182 14.72 -5.04 -12.69
CA SER A 182 13.55 -5.34 -13.53
C SER A 182 13.84 -6.47 -14.52
N VAL A 183 15.00 -6.44 -15.19
CA VAL A 183 15.42 -7.50 -16.12
C VAL A 183 15.64 -8.82 -15.38
N ARG A 184 16.24 -8.80 -14.18
CA ARG A 184 16.41 -10.01 -13.35
C ARG A 184 15.07 -10.64 -12.99
N GLN A 185 14.10 -9.85 -12.56
CA GLN A 185 12.78 -10.35 -12.19
C GLN A 185 11.99 -10.86 -13.39
N LEU A 186 12.06 -10.17 -14.54
CA LEU A 186 11.46 -10.64 -15.78
C LEU A 186 12.05 -11.98 -16.21
N LYS A 187 13.38 -12.14 -16.11
CA LYS A 187 14.05 -13.41 -16.40
C LYS A 187 13.59 -14.53 -15.45
N ALA A 188 13.55 -14.26 -14.14
CA ALA A 188 13.08 -15.24 -13.15
C ALA A 188 11.62 -15.64 -13.37
N LYS A 189 10.74 -14.68 -13.71
CA LYS A 189 9.33 -14.95 -14.07
C LYS A 189 9.24 -15.74 -15.37
N LEU A 190 10.06 -15.43 -16.37
CA LEU A 190 10.10 -16.16 -17.63
C LEU A 190 10.52 -17.62 -17.41
N GLU A 191 11.59 -17.88 -16.66
CA GLU A 191 12.02 -19.24 -16.32
C GLU A 191 10.92 -20.02 -15.56
N ALA A 192 10.22 -19.37 -14.62
CA ALA A 192 9.12 -19.99 -13.90
C ALA A 192 7.88 -20.28 -14.78
N VAL A 193 7.63 -19.45 -15.80
CA VAL A 193 6.57 -19.68 -16.78
C VAL A 193 6.97 -20.76 -17.78
N GLU A 194 8.20 -20.74 -18.27
CA GLU A 194 8.75 -21.77 -19.15
C GLU A 194 8.71 -23.16 -18.48
N ALA A 195 9.03 -23.24 -17.19
CA ALA A 195 8.92 -24.48 -16.40
C ALA A 195 7.47 -24.97 -16.23
N LYS A 196 6.46 -24.10 -16.35
CA LYS A 196 5.04 -24.47 -16.26
C LYS A 196 4.41 -24.75 -17.63
N VAL A 197 4.87 -24.08 -18.67
CA VAL A 197 4.33 -24.18 -20.04
C VAL A 197 4.99 -25.33 -20.81
N ASN A 198 6.25 -25.63 -20.52
CA ASN A 198 6.85 -26.91 -20.86
C ASN A 198 6.69 -27.81 -19.64
N PRO A 199 5.58 -28.57 -19.48
CA PRO A 199 5.61 -29.67 -18.55
C PRO A 199 6.86 -30.48 -18.93
N THR A 200 7.75 -30.68 -17.95
CA THR A 200 8.86 -31.61 -18.12
C THR A 200 8.29 -32.88 -18.76
N ALA A 201 9.04 -33.51 -19.65
CA ALA A 201 8.63 -34.79 -20.26
C ALA A 201 8.15 -35.83 -19.20
N GLU A 202 8.51 -35.61 -17.93
CA GLU A 202 8.05 -36.33 -16.74
C GLU A 202 6.56 -36.15 -16.36
N GLU A 203 5.91 -35.00 -16.60
CA GLU A 203 4.47 -34.83 -16.31
C GLU A 203 3.60 -35.43 -17.43
N VAL A 204 4.02 -35.26 -18.69
CA VAL A 204 3.42 -35.97 -19.84
C VAL A 204 3.54 -37.49 -19.66
N GLN A 205 4.69 -37.98 -19.16
CA GLN A 205 4.88 -39.40 -18.82
C GLN A 205 4.03 -39.86 -17.62
N LYS A 206 3.77 -39.01 -16.62
CA LYS A 206 2.92 -39.35 -15.48
C LYS A 206 1.44 -39.38 -15.84
N GLU A 207 0.98 -38.52 -16.76
CA GLU A 207 -0.38 -38.59 -17.31
C GLU A 207 -0.57 -39.80 -18.21
N GLU A 208 0.42 -40.15 -19.05
CA GLU A 208 0.42 -41.39 -19.84
C GLU A 208 0.46 -42.65 -18.96
N MET A 209 1.23 -42.64 -17.86
CA MET A 209 1.29 -43.75 -16.91
C MET A 209 -0.01 -43.90 -16.10
N ASN A 210 -0.66 -42.80 -15.71
CA ASN A 210 -1.99 -42.85 -15.06
C ASN A 210 -3.10 -43.30 -16.01
N ALA A 211 -3.05 -42.91 -17.28
CA ALA A 211 -3.95 -43.42 -18.32
C ALA A 211 -3.75 -44.93 -18.55
N ALA A 212 -2.51 -45.42 -18.55
CA ALA A 212 -2.19 -46.84 -18.66
C ALA A 212 -2.63 -47.66 -17.43
N TYR A 213 -2.52 -47.10 -16.21
CA TYR A 213 -2.94 -47.78 -14.97
C TYR A 213 -4.48 -47.85 -14.84
N GLY A 214 -5.20 -46.85 -15.34
CA GLY A 214 -6.68 -46.86 -15.41
C GLY A 214 -7.24 -47.91 -16.39
N GLN A 215 -6.46 -48.31 -17.39
CA GLN A 215 -6.83 -49.34 -18.37
C GLN A 215 -6.42 -50.77 -17.95
N GLY A 216 -5.53 -50.92 -16.96
CA GLY A 216 -4.97 -52.20 -16.51
C GLY A 216 -5.68 -52.87 -15.32
N MET A 217 -6.65 -52.23 -14.68
CA MET A 217 -7.37 -52.73 -13.48
C MET A 217 -8.80 -53.23 -13.81
N GLY A 218 -9.00 -53.81 -15.00
CA GLY A 218 -10.35 -54.11 -15.52
C GLY A 218 -10.62 -55.55 -16.00
N PHE A 219 -9.69 -56.50 -15.95
CA PHE A 219 -9.96 -57.86 -16.43
C PHE A 219 -9.30 -58.95 -15.58
N GLY A 220 -9.98 -59.30 -14.50
CA GLY A 220 -9.64 -60.42 -13.64
C GLY A 220 -10.88 -61.11 -13.07
N ASN A 221 -11.73 -61.70 -13.93
CA ASN A 221 -12.61 -62.79 -13.52
C ASN A 221 -13.15 -63.58 -14.74
N GLY A 222 -12.67 -64.80 -14.98
CA GLY A 222 -13.30 -65.67 -15.99
C GLY A 222 -12.46 -66.80 -16.58
N MET A 223 -12.26 -67.85 -15.78
CA MET A 223 -12.21 -69.26 -16.19
C MET A 223 -11.07 -69.80 -17.09
N LEU A 224 -10.29 -70.66 -16.42
CA LEU A 224 -9.41 -71.73 -16.87
C LEU A 224 -10.04 -72.68 -17.92
N MET A 225 -9.33 -72.98 -19.03
CA MET A 225 -9.35 -74.30 -19.69
C MET A 225 -8.14 -74.52 -20.62
N LEU A 226 -7.24 -75.40 -20.17
CA LEU A 226 -6.29 -76.19 -20.99
C LEU A 226 -7.08 -77.15 -21.91
N THR A 227 -6.67 -77.30 -23.18
CA THR A 227 -6.77 -78.51 -24.05
C THR A 227 -6.81 -78.03 -25.54
N ASN A 228 -5.73 -78.22 -26.30
CA ASN A 228 -5.49 -79.36 -27.20
C ASN A 228 -5.98 -79.12 -28.64
N GLY A 229 -5.02 -79.07 -29.58
CA GLY A 229 -5.14 -79.75 -30.86
C GLY A 229 -5.86 -79.06 -32.02
N MET A 230 -5.13 -79.01 -33.14
CA MET A 230 -5.63 -79.43 -34.45
C MET A 230 -6.64 -78.53 -35.20
N GLY A 231 -6.10 -77.82 -36.21
CA GLY A 231 -6.61 -77.96 -37.58
C GLY A 231 -7.61 -76.95 -38.11
N GLY A 232 -7.41 -76.60 -39.38
CA GLY A 232 -8.44 -76.11 -40.31
C GLY A 232 -8.54 -74.58 -40.40
N ALA A 233 -8.01 -73.93 -41.44
CA ALA A 233 -8.51 -73.87 -42.81
C ALA A 233 -9.64 -72.83 -43.02
N GLY A 234 -9.40 -71.91 -43.96
CA GLY A 234 -10.39 -71.09 -44.66
C GLY A 234 -10.83 -69.84 -43.87
N GLY A 235 -10.91 -68.63 -44.42
CA GLY A 235 -10.99 -68.20 -45.83
C GLY A 235 -12.13 -67.17 -45.96
N GLY A 236 -11.90 -66.09 -46.71
CA GLY A 236 -12.92 -65.14 -47.21
C GLY A 236 -13.36 -64.11 -46.16
N GLY A 237 -13.29 -62.80 -46.39
CA GLY A 237 -13.90 -62.02 -47.48
C GLY A 237 -14.83 -61.01 -46.76
N GLY A 238 -14.61 -59.69 -46.83
CA GLY A 238 -14.68 -58.91 -48.04
C GLY A 238 -16.09 -58.32 -48.16
N MET A 239 -16.35 -57.24 -47.41
CA MET A 239 -17.19 -56.06 -47.69
C MET A 239 -17.43 -55.29 -46.40
#